data_AF-A0A496QJA1-F1
#
_entry.id   AF-A0A496QJA1-F1
#
_cell.length_a   1.000
_cell.length_b   1.000
_cell.length_c   1.000
_cell.angle_alpha   90.00
_cell.angle_beta   90.00
_cell.angle_gamma   90.00
#
_symmetry.space_group_name_H-M   'P 1'
#
loop_
_entity.id
_entity.type
_entity.pdbx_description
1 polymer ?
#
loop_
_entity_poly.entity_id
_entity_poly.type
_entity_poly.pdbx_seq_one_letter_code
_entity_poly.pdbx_strand_id
1 'polypeptide(L)'
;MNTAMKDPLFATTLAAILRERGVDVIYPCVRDLLENGLTLARFSDGEFKPQRQDITQYMAAWSKHVGLGEEECRSWLIEYCVVMLSPISRTSPSGIRHSTKSNIKYVYRSDVQFSCEHEDNFFRAQCSKDCPGYAAMIPKACGRNETSKESALARPADVIEAQFISVKASYRDQFEISLRFIHDETKKKTKRKRIVQLLNEQGLKTRTGRKWTYSILHCELIKMKGNRVADTPNQSMDTDAE
;
A
#
# COMPACT_ATOMS: atom_id res chain seq x y z
N MET A 1 18.63 28.11 -1.77
CA MET A 1 19.69 27.08 -1.71
C MET A 1 19.54 26.35 -0.38
N ASN A 2 19.11 25.09 -0.40
CA ASN A 2 19.20 24.18 0.74
C ASN A 2 19.27 22.75 0.19
N THR A 3 20.41 22.44 -0.39
CA THR A 3 20.83 21.08 -0.77
C THR A 3 21.29 20.38 0.51
N ALA A 4 20.32 20.03 1.36
CA ALA A 4 20.60 19.14 2.48
C ALA A 4 21.05 17.79 1.90
N MET A 5 22.23 17.36 2.29
CA MET A 5 22.90 16.13 1.87
C MET A 5 21.92 14.95 1.89
N LYS A 6 21.50 14.51 0.69
CA LYS A 6 20.93 13.17 0.49
C LYS A 6 22.10 12.19 0.58
N ASP A 7 22.50 11.82 1.79
CA ASP A 7 23.46 10.74 1.95
C ASP A 7 22.93 9.50 1.19
N PRO A 8 23.76 8.77 0.43
CA PRO A 8 23.35 7.57 -0.30
C PRO A 8 23.17 6.37 0.64
N LEU A 9 22.56 6.60 1.82
CA LEU A 9 22.46 5.65 2.92
C LEU A 9 21.80 4.35 2.46
N PHE A 10 20.74 4.43 1.65
CA PHE A 10 20.03 3.24 1.18
C PHE A 10 20.82 2.44 0.15
N ALA A 11 21.49 3.11 -0.79
CA ALA A 11 22.34 2.45 -1.78
C ALA A 11 23.55 1.76 -1.12
N THR A 12 24.19 2.43 -0.17
CA THR A 12 25.32 1.88 0.60
C THR A 12 24.89 0.73 1.51
N THR A 13 23.76 0.87 2.22
CA THR A 13 23.21 -0.19 3.09
C THR A 13 22.88 -1.43 2.26
N LEU A 14 22.20 -1.25 1.13
CA LEU A 14 21.82 -2.35 0.27
C LEU A 14 23.05 -3.02 -0.36
N ALA A 15 24.05 -2.24 -0.79
CA ALA A 15 25.30 -2.79 -1.31
C ALA A 15 26.05 -3.64 -0.26
N ALA A 16 25.99 -3.25 1.02
CA ALA A 16 26.58 -4.05 2.11
C ALA A 16 25.86 -5.41 2.26
N ILE A 17 24.52 -5.40 2.30
CA ILE A 17 23.70 -6.63 2.39
C ILE A 17 23.99 -7.56 1.20
N LEU A 18 24.09 -7.00 -0.01
CA LEU A 18 24.33 -7.77 -1.23
C LEU A 18 25.74 -8.36 -1.27
N ARG A 19 26.75 -7.63 -0.78
CA ARG A 19 28.14 -8.12 -0.70
C ARG A 19 28.29 -9.34 0.20
N GLU A 20 27.56 -9.38 1.31
CA GLU A 20 27.50 -10.57 2.19
C GLU A 20 26.96 -11.82 1.46
N ARG A 21 26.24 -11.63 0.34
CA ARG A 21 25.69 -12.67 -0.52
C ARG A 21 26.50 -12.93 -1.79
N GLY A 22 27.62 -12.22 -1.99
CA GLY A 22 28.40 -12.28 -3.24
C GLY A 22 27.65 -11.68 -4.45
N VAL A 23 26.68 -10.79 -4.21
CA VAL A 23 25.99 -10.04 -5.26
C VAL A 23 26.62 -8.64 -5.34
N ASP A 24 27.33 -8.37 -6.43
CA ASP A 24 28.14 -7.16 -6.51
C ASP A 24 27.49 -6.02 -7.30
N VAL A 25 26.30 -6.23 -7.87
CA VAL A 25 25.70 -5.27 -8.79
C VAL A 25 24.27 -4.90 -8.42
N ILE A 26 24.06 -3.60 -8.16
CA ILE A 26 22.74 -2.97 -8.13
C ILE A 26 22.45 -2.44 -9.53
N TYR A 27 21.29 -2.83 -10.09
CA TYR A 27 20.90 -2.40 -11.44
C TYR A 27 20.74 -0.87 -11.52
N PRO A 28 21.08 -0.22 -12.65
CA PRO A 28 20.98 1.24 -12.77
C PRO A 28 19.60 1.80 -12.43
N CYS A 29 18.53 1.11 -12.83
CA CYS A 29 17.15 1.53 -12.55
C CYS A 29 16.82 1.48 -11.06
N VAL A 30 17.34 0.48 -10.35
CA VAL A 30 17.19 0.32 -8.90
C VAL A 30 18.02 1.36 -8.17
N ARG A 31 19.26 1.59 -8.62
CA ARG A 31 20.15 2.61 -8.06
C ARG A 31 19.53 4.01 -8.15
N ASP A 32 19.01 4.36 -9.32
CA ASP A 32 18.34 5.64 -9.54
C ASP A 32 17.14 5.82 -8.60
N LEU A 33 16.32 4.79 -8.40
CA LEU A 33 15.22 4.83 -7.42
C LEU A 33 15.71 4.94 -5.97
N LEU A 34 16.85 4.33 -5.61
CA LEU A 34 17.43 4.43 -4.26
C LEU A 34 17.92 5.85 -3.96
N GLU A 35 18.53 6.50 -4.94
CA GLU A 35 19.17 7.81 -4.78
C GLU A 35 18.15 8.96 -4.95
N ASN A 36 17.23 8.81 -5.90
CA ASN A 36 16.33 9.90 -6.31
C ASN A 36 14.87 9.68 -5.91
N GLY A 37 14.46 8.46 -5.60
CA GLY A 37 13.04 8.11 -5.51
C GLY A 37 12.33 8.28 -6.86
N LEU A 38 11.02 8.52 -6.84
CA LEU A 38 10.29 8.83 -8.07
C LEU A 38 10.50 10.30 -8.47
N THR A 39 11.16 10.51 -9.61
CA THR A 39 11.34 11.86 -10.16
C THR A 39 10.14 12.26 -11.01
N LEU A 40 9.20 13.01 -10.41
CA LEU A 40 7.95 13.41 -11.07
C LEU A 40 8.15 14.26 -12.34
N ALA A 41 9.29 14.95 -12.45
CA ALA A 41 9.64 15.76 -13.63
C ALA A 41 9.88 14.92 -14.91
N ARG A 42 9.98 13.59 -14.79
CA ARG A 42 10.13 12.68 -15.94
C ARG A 42 8.80 12.39 -16.65
N PHE A 43 7.68 12.82 -16.07
CA PHE A 43 6.34 12.55 -16.55
C PHE A 43 5.73 13.85 -17.09
N SER A 44 5.08 13.77 -18.25
CA SER A 44 4.33 14.88 -18.81
C SER A 44 3.04 15.14 -18.02
N ASP A 45 2.47 16.33 -18.18
CA ASP A 45 1.20 16.66 -17.55
C ASP A 45 0.07 15.79 -18.12
N GLY A 46 -0.75 15.24 -17.22
CA GLY A 46 -1.83 14.30 -17.58
C GLY A 46 -1.40 12.85 -17.76
N GLU A 47 -0.10 12.54 -17.78
CA GLU A 47 0.36 11.15 -17.77
C GLU A 47 0.07 10.47 -16.42
N PHE A 48 -0.18 9.16 -16.48
CA PHE A 48 -0.33 8.34 -15.29
C PHE A 48 1.01 8.27 -14.54
N LYS A 49 0.99 8.66 -13.26
CA LYS A 49 2.19 8.69 -12.41
C LYS A 49 2.20 7.47 -11.50
N PRO A 50 3.33 6.73 -11.43
CA PRO A 50 3.47 5.59 -10.54
C PRO A 50 3.17 5.97 -9.09
N GLN A 51 2.52 5.06 -8.37
CA GLN A 51 2.26 5.20 -6.95
C GLN A 51 3.37 4.56 -6.13
N ARG A 52 3.44 4.96 -4.86
CA ARG A 52 4.34 4.36 -3.86
C ARG A 52 4.26 2.82 -3.81
N GLN A 53 3.07 2.25 -4.04
CA GLN A 53 2.90 0.79 -4.05
C GLN A 53 3.65 0.12 -5.19
N ASP A 54 3.61 0.72 -6.39
CA ASP A 54 4.27 0.19 -7.59
C ASP A 54 5.79 0.09 -7.36
N ILE A 55 6.38 1.15 -6.80
CA ILE A 55 7.81 1.17 -6.46
C ILE A 55 8.12 0.16 -5.36
N THR A 56 7.26 0.05 -4.34
CA THR A 56 7.46 -0.93 -3.25
C THR A 56 7.50 -2.36 -3.79
N GLN A 57 6.58 -2.70 -4.69
CA GLN A 57 6.49 -4.03 -5.31
C GLN A 57 7.68 -4.28 -6.23
N TYR A 58 8.06 -3.30 -7.04
CA TYR A 58 9.23 -3.37 -7.91
C TYR A 58 10.52 -3.64 -7.13
N MET A 59 10.78 -2.88 -6.07
CA MET A 59 11.98 -3.05 -5.23
C MET A 59 11.98 -4.39 -4.48
N ALA A 60 10.80 -4.85 -4.02
CA ALA A 60 10.67 -6.15 -3.37
C ALA A 60 10.90 -7.31 -4.36
N ALA A 61 10.34 -7.21 -5.58
CA ALA A 61 10.52 -8.20 -6.64
C ALA A 61 11.98 -8.27 -7.07
N TRP A 62 12.64 -7.12 -7.23
CA TRP A 62 14.07 -7.06 -7.52
C TRP A 62 14.91 -7.71 -6.40
N SER A 63 14.62 -7.39 -5.13
CA SER A 63 15.33 -7.97 -3.98
C SER A 63 15.25 -9.50 -3.99
N LYS A 64 14.04 -10.03 -4.23
CA LYS A 64 13.81 -11.47 -4.38
C LYS A 64 14.56 -12.05 -5.58
N HIS A 65 14.56 -11.35 -6.71
CA HIS A 65 15.24 -11.77 -7.93
C HIS A 65 16.76 -11.91 -7.75
N VAL A 66 17.39 -10.98 -7.03
CA VAL A 66 18.84 -11.06 -6.71
C VAL A 66 19.14 -11.98 -5.53
N GLY A 67 18.15 -12.71 -5.02
CA GLY A 67 18.34 -13.75 -4.01
C GLY A 67 18.31 -13.30 -2.55
N LEU A 68 17.92 -12.04 -2.25
CA LEU A 68 17.72 -11.62 -0.86
C LEU A 68 16.51 -12.34 -0.25
N GLY A 69 16.63 -12.78 0.99
CA GLY A 69 15.54 -13.34 1.79
C GLY A 69 14.51 -12.29 2.22
N GLU A 70 13.34 -12.76 2.68
CA GLU A 70 12.22 -11.89 3.08
C GLU A 70 12.62 -10.90 4.19
N GLU A 71 13.37 -11.36 5.19
CA GLU A 71 13.81 -10.51 6.31
C GLU A 71 14.91 -9.50 5.92
N GLU A 72 15.80 -9.87 5.00
CA GLU A 72 16.81 -8.94 4.46
C GLU A 72 16.14 -7.86 3.62
N CYS A 73 15.14 -8.20 2.80
CA CYS A 73 14.34 -7.21 2.11
C CYS A 73 13.61 -6.27 3.08
N ARG A 74 13.06 -6.80 4.18
CA ARG A 74 12.40 -5.99 5.22
C ARG A 74 13.34 -5.01 5.91
N SER A 75 14.59 -5.40 6.17
CA SER A 75 15.53 -4.61 6.98
C SER A 75 15.82 -3.25 6.37
N TRP A 76 15.88 -3.15 5.04
CA TRP A 76 16.17 -1.90 4.34
C TRP A 76 14.91 -1.27 3.70
N LEU A 77 14.03 -2.07 3.08
CA LEU A 77 12.96 -1.53 2.23
C LEU A 77 11.88 -0.79 3.03
N ILE A 78 11.66 -1.16 4.30
CA ILE A 78 10.69 -0.47 5.16
C ILE A 78 11.12 0.98 5.40
N GLU A 79 12.38 1.21 5.76
CA GLU A 79 12.88 2.55 6.04
C GLU A 79 12.99 3.37 4.76
N TYR A 80 13.46 2.75 3.67
CA TYR A 80 13.45 3.38 2.34
C TYR A 80 12.05 3.88 1.96
N CYS A 81 11.01 3.06 2.11
CA CYS A 81 9.64 3.47 1.77
C CYS A 81 9.15 4.65 2.62
N VAL A 82 9.55 4.73 3.89
CA VAL A 82 9.16 5.83 4.78
C VAL A 82 9.90 7.12 4.42
N VAL A 83 11.21 7.04 4.20
CA VAL A 83 12.04 8.22 3.95
C VAL A 83 11.87 8.71 2.51
N MET A 84 12.01 7.83 1.51
CA MET A 84 12.08 8.22 0.11
C MET A 84 10.70 8.32 -0.55
N LEU A 85 9.73 7.50 -0.14
CA LEU A 85 8.44 7.40 -0.83
C LEU A 85 7.27 8.04 -0.06
N SER A 86 7.50 8.58 1.14
CA SER A 86 6.46 9.33 1.85
C SER A 86 5.96 10.57 1.11
N PRO A 87 6.78 11.35 0.36
CA PRO A 87 6.29 12.54 -0.34
C PRO A 87 5.24 12.25 -1.42
N ILE A 88 5.27 11.05 -2.00
CA ILE A 88 4.32 10.60 -3.03
C ILE A 88 3.20 9.72 -2.46
N SER A 89 3.08 9.64 -1.13
CA SER A 89 2.11 8.79 -0.43
C SER A 89 1.10 9.63 0.34
N ARG A 90 -0.18 9.24 0.28
CA ARG A 90 -1.25 9.81 1.12
C ARG A 90 -1.37 9.14 2.50
N THR A 91 -0.56 8.13 2.74
CA THR A 91 -0.60 7.31 3.97
C THR A 91 0.45 7.80 4.97
N SER A 92 0.10 7.79 6.27
CA SER A 92 1.04 8.13 7.35
C SER A 92 2.27 7.21 7.39
N PRO A 93 3.41 7.64 7.97
CA PRO A 93 4.61 6.81 8.09
C PRO A 93 4.35 5.42 8.70
N SER A 94 3.56 5.34 9.77
CA SER A 94 3.17 4.06 10.38
C SER A 94 2.37 3.16 9.43
N GLY A 95 1.48 3.76 8.63
CA GLY A 95 0.73 3.03 7.60
C GLY A 95 1.62 2.57 6.44
N ILE A 96 2.63 3.37 6.06
CA ILE A 96 3.65 2.97 5.08
C ILE A 96 4.38 1.73 5.61
N ARG A 97 4.93 1.79 6.84
CA ARG A 97 5.62 0.65 7.47
C ARG A 97 4.78 -0.63 7.46
N HIS A 98 3.51 -0.53 7.86
CA HIS A 98 2.60 -1.69 7.88
C HIS A 98 2.32 -2.23 6.48
N SER A 99 1.99 -1.35 5.53
CA SER A 99 1.67 -1.76 4.16
C SER A 99 2.88 -2.34 3.42
N THR A 100 4.09 -1.82 3.65
CA THR A 100 5.33 -2.33 3.08
C THR A 100 5.61 -3.74 3.58
N LYS A 101 5.44 -4.03 4.88
CA LYS A 101 5.55 -5.40 5.42
C LYS A 101 4.62 -6.38 4.71
N SER A 102 3.36 -5.98 4.48
CA SER A 102 2.39 -6.81 3.75
C SER A 102 2.75 -6.99 2.28
N ASN A 103 3.22 -5.95 1.58
CA ASN A 103 3.67 -6.06 0.18
C ASN A 103 4.87 -7.00 0.04
N ILE A 104 5.88 -6.87 0.90
CA ILE A 104 7.05 -7.76 0.89
C ILE A 104 6.59 -9.21 1.10
N LYS A 105 5.75 -9.44 2.12
CA LYS A 105 5.20 -10.77 2.40
C LYS A 105 4.45 -11.35 1.21
N TYR A 106 3.70 -10.53 0.47
CA TYR A 106 2.98 -10.96 -0.73
C TYR A 106 3.94 -11.36 -1.86
N VAL A 107 4.91 -10.50 -2.19
CA VAL A 107 5.90 -10.75 -3.26
C VAL A 107 6.73 -12.00 -2.99
N TYR A 108 7.15 -12.22 -1.75
CA TYR A 108 7.95 -13.38 -1.36
C TYR A 108 7.16 -14.70 -1.33
N ARG A 109 5.84 -14.64 -1.18
CA ARG A 109 4.96 -15.83 -1.13
C ARG A 109 4.25 -16.14 -2.44
N SER A 110 4.39 -15.27 -3.44
CA SER A 110 3.71 -15.40 -4.73
C SER A 110 4.75 -15.57 -5.85
N ASP A 111 4.31 -15.99 -7.02
CA ASP A 111 5.18 -16.15 -8.21
C ASP A 111 5.43 -14.83 -8.96
N VAL A 112 5.44 -13.71 -8.24
CA VAL A 112 5.78 -12.41 -8.81
C VAL A 112 7.24 -12.47 -9.27
N GLN A 113 7.42 -12.38 -10.58
CA GLN A 113 8.73 -12.27 -11.22
C GLN A 113 9.12 -10.80 -11.31
N PHE A 114 10.43 -10.54 -11.18
CA PHE A 114 10.96 -9.22 -11.44
C PHE A 114 11.05 -8.99 -12.95
N SER A 115 10.49 -7.87 -13.41
CA SER A 115 10.66 -7.34 -14.75
C SER A 115 11.17 -5.91 -14.62
N CYS A 116 12.32 -5.60 -15.22
CA CYS A 116 12.85 -4.24 -15.21
C CYS A 116 12.26 -3.36 -16.33
N GLU A 117 11.67 -3.96 -17.37
CA GLU A 117 11.09 -3.27 -18.54
C GLU A 117 12.07 -2.35 -19.29
N HIS A 118 13.37 -2.43 -18.99
CA HIS A 118 14.46 -1.74 -19.69
C HIS A 118 14.20 -0.23 -19.88
N GLU A 119 14.31 0.27 -21.12
CA GLU A 119 14.03 1.66 -21.46
C GLU A 119 12.54 2.04 -21.30
N ASP A 120 11.64 1.06 -21.34
CA ASP A 120 10.19 1.23 -21.18
C ASP A 120 9.74 1.13 -19.72
N ASN A 121 10.70 1.10 -18.78
CA ASN A 121 10.41 1.02 -17.35
C ASN A 121 9.37 2.05 -16.91
N PHE A 122 8.32 1.56 -16.27
CA PHE A 122 7.18 2.37 -15.82
C PHE A 122 7.56 3.58 -14.93
N PHE A 123 8.70 3.54 -14.24
CA PHE A 123 9.21 4.64 -13.41
C PHE A 123 10.09 5.64 -14.17
N ARG A 124 10.36 5.38 -15.46
CA ARG A 124 11.34 6.11 -16.29
C ARG A 124 12.69 6.22 -15.56
N ALA A 125 13.07 5.12 -14.89
CA ALA A 125 14.32 5.02 -14.18
C ALA A 125 15.49 4.88 -15.15
N GLN A 126 16.71 5.20 -14.70
CA GLN A 126 17.89 5.06 -15.54
C GLN A 126 18.05 3.62 -16.05
N CYS A 127 18.22 3.46 -17.36
CA CYS A 127 18.52 2.18 -18.00
C CYS A 127 19.89 2.25 -18.70
N SER A 128 20.60 1.13 -18.76
CA SER A 128 21.83 0.98 -19.54
C SER A 128 21.88 -0.41 -20.17
N LYS A 129 22.34 -0.46 -21.43
CA LYS A 129 22.58 -1.71 -22.18
C LYS A 129 23.69 -2.56 -21.58
N ASP A 130 24.60 -1.93 -20.83
CA ASP A 130 25.69 -2.60 -20.11
C ASP A 130 25.24 -3.15 -18.74
N CYS A 131 23.96 -3.01 -18.38
CA CYS A 131 23.43 -3.59 -17.16
C CYS A 131 23.48 -5.13 -17.23
N PRO A 132 23.96 -5.84 -16.19
CA PRO A 132 24.00 -7.31 -16.19
C PRO A 132 22.62 -7.95 -16.30
N GLY A 133 21.57 -7.23 -15.89
CA GLY A 133 20.18 -7.65 -16.09
C GLY A 133 19.66 -7.40 -17.51
N TYR A 134 20.31 -6.57 -18.33
CA TYR A 134 19.78 -6.16 -19.64
C TYR A 134 19.59 -7.37 -20.56
N ALA A 135 20.64 -8.16 -20.79
CA ALA A 135 20.59 -9.33 -21.66
C ALA A 135 19.77 -10.50 -21.08
N ALA A 136 19.79 -10.70 -19.76
CA ALA A 136 19.02 -11.74 -19.09
C ALA A 136 17.50 -11.49 -19.12
N MET A 137 17.10 -10.22 -19.30
CA MET A 137 15.71 -9.78 -19.30
C MET A 137 15.15 -9.52 -20.70
N ILE A 138 16.00 -9.46 -21.75
CA ILE A 138 15.51 -9.56 -23.12
C ILE A 138 14.79 -10.91 -23.20
N PRO A 139 13.51 -10.96 -23.58
CA PRO A 139 12.80 -12.22 -23.73
C PRO A 139 13.67 -13.18 -24.54
N LYS A 140 13.70 -14.47 -24.21
CA LYS A 140 14.14 -15.52 -25.15
C LYS A 140 13.27 -15.42 -26.40
N ALA A 141 13.61 -14.49 -27.28
CA ALA A 141 12.94 -14.16 -28.51
C ALA A 141 13.39 -15.17 -29.57
N CYS A 142 12.93 -16.41 -29.40
CA CYS A 142 12.84 -17.41 -30.46
C CYS A 142 11.74 -18.37 -30.02
N GLY A 143 10.49 -18.04 -30.37
CA GLY A 143 9.37 -18.92 -30.07
C GLY A 143 7.97 -18.35 -30.22
N ARG A 144 7.75 -17.11 -30.70
CA ARG A 144 6.41 -16.68 -31.13
C ARG A 144 6.46 -15.86 -32.41
N ASN A 145 5.74 -16.41 -33.39
CA ASN A 145 5.63 -15.93 -34.75
C ASN A 145 5.09 -14.50 -34.82
N GLU A 146 5.60 -13.79 -35.82
CA GLU A 146 5.08 -12.55 -36.37
C GLU A 146 3.63 -12.74 -36.83
N THR A 147 2.66 -12.39 -35.98
CA THR A 147 1.35 -11.94 -36.45
C THR A 147 0.71 -11.10 -35.36
N SER A 148 0.87 -9.77 -35.46
CA SER A 148 -0.23 -8.80 -35.42
C SER A 148 0.35 -7.41 -35.10
N LYS A 149 0.64 -6.64 -36.16
CA LYS A 149 0.57 -5.18 -36.10
C LYS A 149 -0.92 -4.84 -36.16
N GLU A 150 -1.55 -4.62 -35.02
CA GLU A 150 -2.90 -4.06 -34.97
C GLU A 150 -3.08 -3.22 -33.70
N SER A 151 -3.18 -1.91 -33.91
CA SER A 151 -3.76 -0.88 -33.03
C SER A 151 -3.43 -0.90 -31.53
N ALA A 152 -2.52 0.00 -31.11
CA ALA A 152 -2.30 0.39 -29.71
C ALA A 152 -3.42 1.30 -29.12
N LEU A 153 -4.67 1.12 -29.57
CA LEU A 153 -5.86 1.78 -29.04
C LEU A 153 -7.00 0.76 -28.90
N ALA A 154 -6.78 -0.25 -28.07
CA ALA A 154 -7.85 -1.05 -27.48
C ALA A 154 -7.31 -1.71 -26.22
N ARG A 155 -7.63 -1.13 -25.06
CA ARG A 155 -7.58 -1.90 -23.81
C ARG A 155 -8.56 -3.06 -23.97
N PRO A 156 -8.18 -4.31 -23.72
CA PRO A 156 -9.16 -5.36 -23.47
C PRO A 156 -9.92 -4.95 -22.21
N ALA A 157 -11.13 -4.43 -22.40
CA ALA A 157 -12.17 -4.54 -21.41
C ALA A 157 -12.35 -6.03 -21.11
N ASP A 158 -12.37 -6.37 -19.82
CA ASP A 158 -12.59 -7.71 -19.27
C ASP A 158 -11.56 -8.80 -19.58
N VAL A 159 -10.50 -8.80 -18.78
CA VAL A 159 -10.16 -10.02 -18.01
C VAL A 159 -10.10 -9.65 -16.53
N ILE A 160 -11.29 -9.70 -15.95
CA ILE A 160 -11.54 -9.98 -14.54
C ILE A 160 -11.03 -8.87 -13.62
N GLU A 161 -11.74 -7.76 -13.72
CA GLU A 161 -12.36 -7.09 -12.59
C GLU A 161 -13.17 -8.10 -11.73
N ALA A 162 -12.51 -9.12 -11.18
CA ALA A 162 -13.04 -9.86 -10.05
C ALA A 162 -12.98 -8.91 -8.86
N GLN A 163 -14.09 -8.20 -8.67
CA GLN A 163 -14.72 -8.10 -7.36
C GLN A 163 -13.72 -8.01 -6.19
N PHE A 164 -12.83 -7.03 -6.23
CA PHE A 164 -12.52 -6.30 -5.01
C PHE A 164 -13.66 -5.29 -4.84
N ILE A 165 -14.88 -5.79 -4.58
CA ILE A 165 -15.60 -5.23 -3.42
C ILE A 165 -14.58 -5.46 -2.32
N SER A 166 -13.79 -4.42 -2.06
CA SER A 166 -12.68 -4.50 -1.14
C SER A 166 -13.22 -5.22 0.08
N VAL A 167 -12.63 -6.35 0.46
CA VAL A 167 -13.02 -7.03 1.71
C VAL A 167 -13.08 -5.98 2.85
N LYS A 168 -12.28 -4.91 2.73
CA LYS A 168 -12.27 -3.71 3.56
C LYS A 168 -13.44 -2.72 3.34
N ALA A 169 -14.01 -2.60 2.15
CA ALA A 169 -15.26 -1.87 1.87
C ALA A 169 -16.49 -2.66 2.35
N SER A 170 -16.57 -3.96 2.05
CA SER A 170 -17.63 -4.82 2.59
C SER A 170 -17.61 -4.86 4.14
N TYR A 171 -16.44 -4.97 4.78
CA TYR A 171 -16.35 -4.84 6.24
C TYR A 171 -16.64 -3.43 6.76
N ARG A 172 -16.50 -2.39 5.95
CA ARG A 172 -16.88 -1.03 6.34
C ARG A 172 -18.40 -0.88 6.31
N ASP A 173 -19.05 -1.33 5.25
CA ASP A 173 -20.50 -1.27 5.11
C ASP A 173 -21.18 -2.18 6.16
N GLN A 174 -20.66 -3.39 6.37
CA GLN A 174 -21.12 -4.27 7.45
C GLN A 174 -20.88 -3.67 8.84
N PHE A 175 -19.78 -2.96 9.03
CA PHE A 175 -19.51 -2.27 10.29
C PHE A 175 -20.45 -1.08 10.51
N GLU A 176 -20.76 -0.30 9.47
CA GLU A 176 -21.73 0.79 9.54
C GLU A 176 -23.15 0.27 9.82
N ILE A 177 -23.55 -0.82 9.17
CA ILE A 177 -24.81 -1.52 9.48
C ILE A 177 -24.80 -2.01 10.93
N SER A 178 -23.68 -2.59 11.39
CA SER A 178 -23.52 -3.01 12.79
C SER A 178 -23.67 -1.84 13.76
N LEU A 179 -23.11 -0.66 13.45
CA LEU A 179 -23.21 0.53 14.30
C LEU A 179 -24.64 1.07 14.38
N ARG A 180 -25.38 1.08 13.26
CA ARG A 180 -26.82 1.42 13.25
C ARG A 180 -27.62 0.43 14.09
N PHE A 181 -27.38 -0.87 13.91
CA PHE A 181 -28.03 -1.92 14.69
C PHE A 181 -27.73 -1.80 16.19
N ILE A 182 -26.47 -1.54 16.57
CA ILE A 182 -26.07 -1.30 17.97
C ILE A 182 -26.79 -0.08 18.55
N HIS A 183 -26.93 1.00 17.77
CA HIS A 183 -27.65 2.20 18.20
C HIS A 183 -29.12 1.93 18.47
N ASP A 184 -29.80 1.23 17.56
CA ASP A 184 -31.22 0.89 17.68
C ASP A 184 -31.48 -0.06 18.85
N GLU A 185 -30.67 -1.09 19.02
CA GLU A 185 -30.78 -2.02 20.15
C GLU A 185 -30.43 -1.36 21.50
N THR A 186 -29.51 -0.39 21.48
CA THR A 186 -29.21 0.40 22.69
C THR A 186 -30.37 1.34 23.04
N LYS A 187 -31.07 1.93 22.06
CA LYS A 187 -32.31 2.71 22.29
C LYS A 187 -33.42 1.85 22.90
N LYS A 188 -33.54 0.60 22.46
CA LYS A 188 -34.50 -0.40 23.01
C LYS A 188 -34.10 -0.93 24.40
N LYS A 189 -32.98 -0.46 24.98
CA LYS A 189 -32.42 -0.93 26.26
C LYS A 189 -32.07 -2.43 26.28
N THR A 190 -31.75 -3.01 25.12
CA THR A 190 -31.34 -4.42 25.01
C THR A 190 -30.04 -4.66 25.78
N LYS A 191 -29.96 -5.77 26.55
CA LYS A 191 -28.75 -6.12 27.31
C LYS A 191 -27.58 -6.34 26.35
N ARG A 192 -26.41 -5.76 26.66
CA ARG A 192 -25.19 -5.82 25.80
C ARG A 192 -24.79 -7.23 25.37
N LYS A 193 -24.91 -8.24 26.25
CA LYS A 193 -24.65 -9.65 25.90
C LYS A 193 -25.58 -10.14 24.77
N ARG A 194 -26.84 -9.72 24.78
CA ARG A 194 -27.82 -10.05 23.74
C ARG A 194 -27.51 -9.33 22.43
N ILE A 195 -27.02 -8.09 22.48
CA ILE A 195 -26.58 -7.33 21.29
C ILE A 195 -25.41 -8.05 20.59
N VAL A 196 -24.40 -8.49 21.34
CA VAL A 196 -23.28 -9.27 20.77
C VAL A 196 -23.76 -10.56 20.10
N GLN A 197 -24.72 -11.24 20.72
CA GLN A 197 -25.29 -12.46 20.16
C GLN A 197 -26.01 -12.17 18.83
N LEU A 198 -26.90 -11.18 18.81
CA LEU A 198 -27.66 -10.78 17.62
C LEU A 198 -26.75 -10.35 16.46
N LEU A 199 -25.69 -9.58 16.75
CA LEU A 199 -24.70 -9.15 15.75
C LEU A 199 -24.00 -10.35 15.09
N ASN A 200 -23.62 -11.35 15.88
CA ASN A 200 -22.96 -12.54 15.35
C ASN A 200 -23.95 -13.49 14.65
N GLU A 201 -25.20 -13.60 15.12
CA GLU A 201 -26.29 -14.37 14.48
C GLU A 201 -26.65 -13.80 13.10
N GLN A 202 -26.68 -12.48 12.96
CA GLN A 202 -26.90 -11.79 11.68
C GLN A 202 -25.66 -11.77 10.77
N GLY A 203 -24.56 -12.43 11.18
CA GLY A 203 -23.33 -12.52 10.40
C GLY A 203 -22.51 -11.22 10.31
N LEU A 204 -22.92 -10.17 11.03
CA LEU A 204 -22.31 -8.85 10.98
C LEU A 204 -20.90 -8.88 11.58
N LYS A 205 -19.95 -8.24 10.88
CA LYS A 205 -18.53 -8.23 11.25
C LYS A 205 -18.08 -6.88 11.78
N THR A 206 -17.03 -6.90 12.59
CA THR A 206 -16.34 -5.69 13.07
C THR A 206 -15.53 -5.04 11.93
N ARG A 207 -15.03 -3.81 12.14
CA ARG A 207 -14.20 -3.05 11.17
C ARG A 207 -13.00 -3.84 10.59
N THR A 208 -12.54 -4.87 11.28
CA THR A 208 -11.41 -5.73 10.88
C THR A 208 -11.84 -7.13 10.43
N GLY A 209 -13.14 -7.37 10.23
CA GLY A 209 -13.70 -8.66 9.82
C GLY A 209 -13.88 -9.68 10.95
N ARG A 210 -13.55 -9.33 12.20
CA ARG A 210 -13.66 -10.24 13.37
C ARG A 210 -15.10 -10.34 13.88
N LYS A 211 -15.41 -11.44 14.57
CA LYS A 211 -16.66 -11.60 15.35
C LYS A 211 -16.77 -10.54 16.45
N TRP A 212 -18.00 -10.16 16.79
CA TRP A 212 -18.26 -9.24 17.89
C TRP A 212 -18.00 -9.92 19.23
N THR A 213 -17.25 -9.25 20.10
CA THR A 213 -17.08 -9.63 21.50
C THR A 213 -17.62 -8.53 22.40
N TYR A 214 -17.83 -8.85 23.68
CA TYR A 214 -18.28 -7.86 24.66
C TYR A 214 -17.32 -6.68 24.78
N SER A 215 -16.01 -6.92 24.75
CA SER A 215 -14.99 -5.87 24.81
C SER A 215 -15.03 -4.94 23.60
N ILE A 216 -15.20 -5.49 22.39
CA ILE A 216 -15.30 -4.70 21.16
C ILE A 216 -16.56 -3.83 21.19
N LEU A 217 -17.72 -4.40 21.54
CA LEU A 217 -18.96 -3.64 21.70
C LEU A 217 -18.81 -2.52 22.74
N HIS A 218 -18.16 -2.81 23.86
CA HIS A 218 -17.95 -1.83 24.93
C HIS A 218 -17.09 -0.64 24.47
N CYS A 219 -15.97 -0.90 23.78
CA CYS A 219 -15.11 0.15 23.23
C CYS A 219 -15.85 1.04 22.21
N GLU A 220 -16.66 0.44 21.33
CA GLU A 220 -17.41 1.23 20.34
C GLU A 220 -18.53 2.05 20.98
N LEU A 221 -19.23 1.53 22.00
CA LEU A 221 -20.22 2.29 22.75
C LEU A 221 -19.61 3.49 23.50
N ILE A 222 -18.38 3.36 24.02
CA ILE A 222 -17.66 4.48 24.65
C ILE A 222 -17.39 5.59 23.61
N LYS A 223 -16.91 5.22 22.42
CA LYS A 223 -16.65 6.19 21.32
C LYS A 223 -17.92 6.88 20.85
N MET A 224 -19.02 6.14 20.72
CA MET A 224 -20.32 6.71 20.34
C MET A 224 -20.89 7.67 21.39
N LYS A 225 -20.58 7.46 22.67
CA LYS A 225 -20.95 8.41 23.73
C LYS A 225 -20.04 9.63 23.74
N GLY A 226 -18.73 9.46 23.50
CA GLY A 226 -17.78 10.57 23.39
C GLY A 226 -18.10 11.54 22.25
N ASN A 227 -18.55 11.04 21.10
CA ASN A 227 -18.92 11.88 19.95
C ASN A 227 -20.24 12.66 20.12
N ARG A 228 -21.09 12.35 21.11
CA ARG A 228 -22.34 13.11 21.35
C ARG A 228 -22.16 14.34 22.23
N VAL A 229 -20.99 14.53 22.84
CA VAL A 229 -20.73 15.69 23.71
C VAL A 229 -20.27 16.91 22.90
N ALA A 230 -19.92 16.75 21.62
CA ALA A 230 -19.45 17.84 20.76
C ALA A 230 -20.58 18.63 20.06
N ASP A 231 -21.82 18.14 20.06
CA ASP A 231 -22.98 18.84 19.50
C ASP A 231 -23.95 19.24 20.62
N THR A 232 -23.57 20.26 21.40
CA THR A 232 -24.53 21.03 22.20
C THR A 232 -24.51 22.45 21.66
N PRO A 233 -25.63 23.01 21.16
CA PRO A 233 -25.67 24.42 20.81
C PRO A 233 -25.62 25.23 22.10
N ASN A 234 -24.59 26.06 22.23
CA ASN A 234 -24.59 27.19 23.13
C ASN A 234 -25.77 28.11 22.76
N GLN A 235 -26.78 28.18 23.62
CA GLN A 235 -27.53 29.42 23.79
C GLN A 235 -27.17 29.98 25.15
N SER A 236 -26.29 30.97 25.09
CA SER A 236 -25.96 31.89 26.16
C SER A 236 -27.22 32.60 26.64
N MET A 237 -27.38 32.63 27.96
CA MET A 237 -28.07 33.71 28.66
C MET A 237 -27.40 35.03 28.28
N ASP A 238 -28.21 36.00 27.85
CA ASP A 238 -27.93 37.41 28.08
C ASP A 238 -28.97 37.92 29.09
N THR A 239 -28.46 38.41 30.21
CA THR A 239 -29.08 39.38 31.12
C THR A 239 -29.11 40.74 30.39
N ASP A 240 -30.01 41.70 30.62
CA ASP A 240 -30.28 42.48 31.84
C ASP A 240 -31.39 43.52 31.59
N ALA A 241 -31.90 44.09 32.69
CA ALA A 241 -32.62 45.36 32.87
C ALA A 241 -34.07 45.43 32.32
N GLU A 242 -35.10 45.79 33.11
CA GLU A 242 -35.22 46.92 34.05
C GLU A 242 -36.20 46.58 35.19
#